data_AF-X1EJU9-F1
#
_entry.id   AF-X1EJU9-F1
#
_cell.length_a   1.000
_cell.length_b   1.000
_cell.length_c   1.000
_cell.angle_alpha   90.00
_cell.angle_beta   90.00
_cell.angle_gamma   90.00
#
_symmetry.space_group_name_H-M   'P 1'
#
loop_
_entity.id
_entity.type
_entity.pdbx_description
1 polymer ?
#
loop_
_entity_poly.entity_id
_entity_poly.type
_entity_poly.pdbx_seq_one_letter_code
_entity_poly.pdbx_strand_id
1 'polypeptide(L)'
;MAKYSRVIAEHLGFSKDDADVIEMAAPMHDIGKIGIRDDILLKPGKLTSEEFELMKEHTKIGYDILKDSPSKFLQMGAVIALNHHEKFDGTGYPYGKKGDDIPIEARIVAVADVYDALVSERPYKNAWSVQAAL
;
A
#
# COMPACT_ATOMS: atom_id res chain seq x y z
N MET A 1 6.85 -7.46 0.26
CA MET A 1 6.80 -6.00 0.52
C MET A 1 7.22 -5.55 1.94
N ALA A 2 6.85 -6.24 3.02
CA ALA A 2 7.16 -5.80 4.41
C ALA A 2 8.65 -5.58 4.70
N LYS A 3 9.49 -6.59 4.42
CA LYS A 3 10.96 -6.50 4.62
C LYS A 3 11.61 -5.42 3.74
N TYR A 4 11.10 -5.19 2.53
CA TYR A 4 11.58 -4.09 1.69
C TYR A 4 11.27 -2.74 2.33
N SER A 5 10.06 -2.57 2.88
CA SER A 5 9.64 -1.36 3.58
C SER A 5 10.56 -1.06 4.77
N ARG A 6 10.93 -2.09 5.55
CA ARG A 6 11.91 -1.98 6.63
C ARG A 6 13.26 -1.45 6.16
N VAL A 7 13.83 -2.09 5.14
CA VAL A 7 15.15 -1.73 4.60
C VAL A 7 15.16 -0.30 4.07
N ILE A 8 14.11 0.11 3.36
CA ILE A 8 13.98 1.48 2.86
C ILE A 8 13.89 2.47 4.04
N ALA A 9 13.09 2.19 5.06
CA ALA A 9 12.96 3.06 6.24
C ALA A 9 14.32 3.25 6.95
N GLU A 10 15.07 2.17 7.18
CA GLU A 10 16.40 2.25 7.80
C GLU A 10 17.38 3.12 6.97
N HIS A 11 17.35 3.00 5.63
CA HIS A 11 18.19 3.82 4.74
C HIS A 11 17.78 5.29 4.71
N LEU A 12 16.52 5.60 5.02
CA LEU A 12 16.01 6.97 5.16
C LEU A 12 16.26 7.57 6.55
N GLY A 13 16.93 6.83 7.45
CA GLY A 13 17.35 7.32 8.76
C GLY A 13 16.34 7.08 9.89
N PHE A 14 15.34 6.22 9.68
CA PHE A 14 14.42 5.81 10.74
C PHE A 14 15.15 5.00 11.82
N SER A 15 14.67 5.10 13.06
CA SER A 15 15.14 4.23 14.12
C SER A 15 14.74 2.77 13.83
N LYS A 16 15.43 1.80 14.43
CA LYS A 16 15.06 0.39 14.31
C LYS A 16 13.63 0.14 14.78
N ASP A 17 13.23 0.78 15.88
CA ASP A 17 11.89 0.63 16.44
C ASP A 17 10.80 1.18 15.51
N ASP A 18 11.06 2.27 14.78
CA ASP A 18 10.11 2.81 13.81
C ASP A 18 10.07 1.96 12.53
N ALA A 19 11.23 1.48 12.07
CA ALA A 19 11.33 0.56 10.95
C ALA A 19 10.60 -0.77 11.24
N ASP A 20 10.70 -1.28 12.47
CA ASP A 20 9.94 -2.45 12.95
C ASP A 20 8.42 -2.18 12.86
N VAL A 21 7.99 -0.98 13.24
CA VAL A 21 6.57 -0.60 13.18
C VAL A 21 6.07 -0.56 11.73
N ILE A 22 6.84 0.02 10.81
CA ILE A 22 6.51 0.04 9.38
C ILE A 22 6.49 -1.39 8.80
N GLU A 23 7.48 -2.22 9.13
CA GLU A 23 7.55 -3.62 8.66
C GLU A 23 6.29 -4.40 9.06
N MET A 24 5.92 -4.29 10.33
CA MET A 24 4.74 -4.98 10.88
C MET A 24 3.43 -4.41 10.35
N ALA A 25 3.41 -3.12 9.99
CA ALA A 25 2.22 -2.45 9.49
C ALA A 25 1.97 -2.63 7.99
N ALA A 26 3.03 -2.74 7.18
CA ALA A 26 2.96 -2.79 5.73
C ALA A 26 2.02 -3.89 5.17
N PRO A 27 1.97 -5.13 5.71
CA PRO A 27 1.03 -6.14 5.22
C PRO A 27 -0.46 -5.75 5.32
N MET A 28 -0.81 -4.77 6.15
CA MET A 28 -2.18 -4.32 6.34
C MET A 28 -2.65 -3.31 5.29
N HIS A 29 -1.79 -2.84 4.38
CA HIS A 29 -2.13 -1.83 3.36
C HIS A 29 -3.42 -2.16 2.59
N ASP A 30 -3.65 -3.45 2.31
CA ASP A 30 -4.76 -3.97 1.51
C ASP A 30 -5.91 -4.57 2.33
N ILE A 31 -5.91 -4.44 3.66
CA ILE A 31 -6.90 -5.10 4.53
C ILE A 31 -8.34 -4.72 4.19
N GLY A 32 -8.55 -3.49 3.69
CA GLY A 32 -9.86 -3.00 3.30
C GLY A 32 -10.48 -3.70 2.08
N LYS A 33 -9.72 -4.52 1.34
CA LYS A 33 -10.28 -5.37 0.26
C LYS A 33 -11.36 -6.31 0.76
N ILE A 34 -11.39 -6.63 2.06
CA ILE A 34 -12.48 -7.40 2.69
C ILE A 34 -13.86 -6.73 2.54
N GLY A 35 -13.90 -5.40 2.40
CA GLY A 35 -15.14 -4.65 2.18
C GLY A 35 -15.50 -4.45 0.71
N ILE A 36 -14.69 -4.96 -0.23
CA ILE A 36 -14.97 -4.89 -1.67
C ILE A 36 -15.75 -6.12 -2.08
N ARG A 37 -16.80 -5.94 -2.88
CA ARG A 37 -17.63 -7.03 -3.37
C ARG A 37 -16.82 -8.01 -4.24
N ASP A 38 -17.08 -9.29 -4.09
CA ASP A 38 -16.40 -10.37 -4.82
C ASP A 38 -16.49 -10.23 -6.34
N ASP A 39 -17.62 -9.74 -6.87
CA ASP A 39 -17.80 -9.55 -8.32
C ASP A 39 -16.88 -8.48 -8.90
N ILE A 40 -16.41 -7.54 -8.08
CA ILE A 40 -15.40 -6.54 -8.45
C ILE A 40 -14.00 -7.07 -8.12
N LEU A 41 -13.80 -7.61 -6.91
CA LEU A 41 -12.49 -8.05 -6.43
C LEU A 41 -11.92 -9.22 -7.23
N LEU A 42 -12.77 -10.15 -7.64
CA LEU A 42 -12.40 -11.38 -8.34
C LEU A 42 -12.71 -11.33 -9.83
N LYS A 43 -13.03 -10.14 -10.38
CA LYS A 43 -13.39 -9.99 -11.78
C LYS A 43 -12.26 -10.48 -12.70
N PRO A 44 -12.52 -11.47 -13.59
CA PRO A 44 -11.52 -11.90 -14.56
C PRO A 44 -11.43 -10.88 -15.69
N GLY A 45 -10.51 -9.91 -15.57
CA GLY A 45 -10.24 -8.90 -16.61
C GLY A 45 -10.00 -7.50 -16.06
N LYS A 46 -10.11 -6.49 -16.93
CA LYS A 46 -10.01 -5.09 -16.51
C LYS A 46 -11.31 -4.64 -15.85
N LEU A 47 -11.18 -3.86 -14.79
CA LEU A 47 -12.30 -3.14 -14.19
C LEU A 47 -12.76 -2.02 -15.14
N THR A 48 -14.06 -1.72 -15.15
CA THR A 48 -14.58 -0.47 -15.71
C THR A 48 -14.16 0.71 -14.85
N SER A 49 -14.35 1.93 -15.33
CA SER A 49 -14.07 3.13 -14.53
C SER A 49 -14.86 3.14 -13.23
N GLU A 50 -16.14 2.75 -13.27
CA GLU A 50 -17.04 2.71 -12.12
C GLU A 50 -16.63 1.63 -11.11
N GLU A 51 -16.30 0.43 -11.60
CA GLU A 51 -15.78 -0.65 -10.77
C GLU A 51 -14.44 -0.28 -10.14
N PHE A 52 -13.60 0.46 -10.86
CA PHE A 52 -12.34 0.96 -10.33
C PHE A 52 -12.55 2.00 -9.25
N GLU A 53 -13.52 2.92 -9.38
CA GLU A 53 -13.87 3.84 -8.29
C GLU A 53 -14.31 3.09 -7.03
N LEU A 54 -15.09 2.01 -7.17
CA LEU A 54 -15.45 1.14 -6.04
C LEU A 54 -14.23 0.42 -5.45
N MET A 55 -13.33 -0.07 -6.29
CA MET A 55 -12.09 -0.72 -5.84
C MET A 55 -11.23 0.23 -4.99
N LYS A 56 -11.13 1.52 -5.34
CA LYS A 56 -10.32 2.50 -4.59
C LYS A 56 -10.76 2.65 -3.13
N GLU A 57 -12.02 2.38 -2.82
CA GLU A 57 -12.57 2.50 -1.46
C GLU A 57 -11.91 1.54 -0.45
N HIS A 58 -11.19 0.51 -0.89
CA HIS A 58 -10.43 -0.36 0.02
C HIS A 58 -9.44 0.42 0.90
N THR A 59 -8.91 1.54 0.41
CA THR A 59 -8.01 2.41 1.18
C THR A 59 -8.71 3.01 2.40
N LYS A 60 -9.91 3.55 2.21
CA LYS A 60 -10.73 4.14 3.28
C LYS A 60 -11.30 3.08 4.21
N ILE A 61 -11.78 1.96 3.66
CA ILE A 61 -12.27 0.83 4.45
C ILE A 61 -11.15 0.29 5.35
N GLY A 62 -9.94 0.13 4.81
CA GLY A 62 -8.79 -0.32 5.56
C GLY A 62 -8.41 0.64 6.69
N TYR A 63 -8.46 1.95 6.43
CA TYR A 63 -8.30 2.96 7.47
C TYR A 63 -9.36 2.84 8.57
N ASP A 64 -10.63 2.75 8.20
CA ASP A 64 -11.75 2.68 9.15
C ASP A 64 -11.71 1.41 10.02
N ILE A 65 -11.21 0.29 9.50
CA ILE A 65 -11.00 -0.94 10.27
C ILE A 65 -9.94 -0.75 11.37
N LEU A 66 -8.93 0.09 11.12
CA LEU A 66 -7.70 0.14 11.91
C LEU A 66 -7.58 1.36 12.83
N LYS A 67 -8.18 2.49 12.45
CA LYS A 67 -7.91 3.83 13.03
C LYS A 67 -8.23 4.01 14.51
N ASP A 68 -9.13 3.21 15.08
CA ASP A 68 -9.57 3.36 16.47
C ASP A 68 -8.81 2.43 17.44
N SER A 69 -7.83 1.68 16.93
CA SER A 69 -7.05 0.73 17.73
C SER A 69 -5.99 1.43 18.60
N PRO A 70 -5.78 1.04 19.86
CA PRO A 70 -4.69 1.58 20.68
C PRO A 70 -3.29 1.06 20.28
N SER A 71 -3.22 0.06 19.38
CA SER A 71 -1.95 -0.53 18.95
C SER A 71 -1.22 0.39 17.97
N LYS A 72 0.05 0.75 18.27
CA LYS A 72 0.90 1.54 17.37
C LYS A 72 1.05 0.93 15.97
N PHE A 73 1.03 -0.41 15.89
CA PHE A 73 1.14 -1.12 14.61
C PHE A 73 -0.14 -0.96 13.78
N LEU A 74 -1.31 -1.02 14.43
CA LEU A 74 -2.59 -0.86 13.76
C LEU A 74 -2.82 0.60 13.36
N GLN A 75 -2.40 1.56 14.19
CA GLN A 75 -2.39 2.98 13.84
C GLN A 75 -1.53 3.27 12.61
N MET A 76 -0.30 2.73 12.58
CA MET A 76 0.56 2.83 11.40
C MET A 76 -0.08 2.12 10.18
N GLY A 77 -0.69 0.96 10.41
CA GLY A 77 -1.44 0.23 9.38
C GLY A 77 -2.57 1.06 8.78
N ALA A 78 -3.30 1.83 9.60
CA ALA A 78 -4.36 2.73 9.15
C ALA A 78 -3.78 3.82 8.23
N VAL A 79 -2.68 4.46 8.64
CA VAL A 79 -1.98 5.49 7.84
C VAL A 79 -1.53 4.91 6.50
N ILE A 80 -0.92 3.74 6.49
CA ILE A 80 -0.45 3.06 5.28
C ILE A 80 -1.65 2.70 4.38
N ALA A 81 -2.67 2.03 4.91
CA ALA A 81 -3.84 1.61 4.15
C ALA A 81 -4.53 2.78 3.44
N LEU A 82 -4.66 3.92 4.13
CA LEU A 82 -5.31 5.10 3.55
C LEU A 82 -4.50 5.75 2.41
N ASN A 83 -3.17 5.68 2.45
CA ASN A 83 -2.31 6.54 1.63
C ASN A 83 -1.39 5.78 0.65
N HIS A 84 -1.33 4.45 0.68
CA HIS A 84 -0.36 3.69 -0.13
C HIS A 84 -0.59 3.78 -1.66
N HIS A 85 -1.75 4.26 -2.10
CA HIS A 85 -2.04 4.55 -3.50
C HIS A 85 -2.02 6.04 -3.87
N GLU A 86 -1.65 6.90 -2.92
CA GLU A 86 -1.30 8.29 -3.24
C GLU A 86 -0.01 8.32 -4.07
N LYS A 87 0.07 9.26 -5.01
CA LYS A 87 1.22 9.38 -5.91
C LYS A 87 1.87 10.73 -5.69
N PHE A 88 3.20 10.76 -5.73
CA PHE A 88 3.98 11.96 -5.44
C PHE A 88 3.60 13.17 -6.33
N ASP A 89 3.08 12.93 -7.53
CA ASP A 89 2.61 13.95 -8.47
C ASP A 89 1.19 14.47 -8.21
N GLY A 90 0.43 13.86 -7.30
CA GLY A 90 -0.97 14.19 -6.99
C GLY A 90 -2.01 13.43 -7.82
N THR A 91 -1.60 12.49 -8.68
CA THR A 91 -2.52 11.69 -9.52
C THR A 91 -3.01 10.41 -8.83
N GLY A 92 -2.71 10.27 -7.54
CA GLY A 92 -3.10 9.13 -6.72
C GLY A 92 -4.51 9.27 -6.13
N TYR A 93 -4.82 8.38 -5.19
CA TYR A 93 -6.12 8.31 -4.51
C TYR A 93 -5.91 7.83 -3.06
N PRO A 94 -6.88 8.05 -2.15
CA PRO A 94 -8.23 8.59 -2.36
C PRO A 94 -8.35 10.12 -2.37
N TYR A 95 -7.34 10.87 -1.93
CA TYR A 95 -7.42 12.32 -1.75
C TYR A 95 -6.58 13.13 -2.75
N GLY A 96 -5.71 12.49 -3.52
CA GLY A 96 -4.85 13.17 -4.49
C GLY A 96 -3.77 13.99 -3.80
N LYS A 97 -3.24 13.48 -2.68
CA LYS A 97 -2.15 14.13 -1.94
C LYS A 97 -0.91 14.20 -2.81
N LYS A 98 -0.13 15.26 -2.62
CA LYS A 98 1.05 15.54 -3.46
C LYS A 98 2.29 15.72 -2.60
N GLY A 99 3.42 15.21 -3.10
CA GLY A 99 4.71 15.42 -2.46
C GLY A 99 4.75 14.96 -1.01
N ASP A 100 5.11 15.88 -0.12
CA ASP A 100 5.27 15.62 1.31
C ASP A 100 3.94 15.62 2.10
N ASP A 101 2.81 15.93 1.46
CA ASP A 101 1.49 15.73 2.07
C ASP A 101 1.16 14.24 2.25
N ILE A 102 1.87 13.37 1.53
CA ILE A 102 1.79 11.92 1.67
C ILE A 102 2.69 11.48 2.83
N PRO A 103 2.15 10.79 3.85
CA PRO A 103 2.94 10.22 4.93
C PRO A 103 4.11 9.41 4.37
N ILE A 104 5.30 9.63 4.91
CA ILE A 104 6.53 9.02 4.40
C ILE A 104 6.48 7.49 4.49
N GLU A 105 5.83 6.95 5.51
CA GLU A 105 5.62 5.52 5.71
C GLU A 105 4.76 4.92 4.59
N ALA A 106 3.73 5.64 4.16
CA ALA A 106 2.92 5.23 3.01
C ALA A 106 3.70 5.32 1.70
N ARG A 107 4.56 6.34 1.52
CA ARG A 107 5.46 6.44 0.35
C ARG A 107 6.45 5.27 0.29
N ILE A 108 7.04 4.91 1.43
CA ILE A 108 7.93 3.75 1.57
C ILE A 108 7.20 2.48 1.14
N VAL A 109 6.01 2.25 1.69
CA VAL A 109 5.22 1.05 1.39
C VAL A 109 4.77 1.01 -0.06
N ALA A 110 4.37 2.14 -0.65
CA ALA A 110 3.98 2.22 -2.06
C ALA A 110 5.12 1.78 -2.99
N VAL A 111 6.36 2.24 -2.74
CA VAL A 111 7.54 1.81 -3.51
C VAL A 111 7.82 0.33 -3.30
N ALA A 112 7.76 -0.14 -2.05
CA ALA A 112 8.00 -1.54 -1.71
C ALA A 112 6.96 -2.49 -2.34
N ASP A 113 5.68 -2.09 -2.40
CA ASP A 113 4.60 -2.87 -3.00
C ASP A 113 4.75 -2.97 -4.52
N VAL A 114 5.05 -1.85 -5.19
CA VAL A 114 5.30 -1.86 -6.63
C VAL A 114 6.51 -2.73 -6.97
N TYR A 115 7.62 -2.58 -6.25
CA TYR A 115 8.81 -3.41 -6.47
C TYR A 115 8.50 -4.90 -6.30
N ASP A 116 7.82 -5.27 -5.20
CA ASP A 116 7.40 -6.65 -4.94
C ASP A 116 6.50 -7.19 -6.05
N ALA A 117 5.57 -6.37 -6.57
CA ALA A 117 4.70 -6.73 -7.69
C ALA A 117 5.44 -6.87 -9.03
N LEU A 118 6.58 -6.20 -9.22
CA LEU A 118 7.42 -6.32 -10.41
C LEU A 118 8.26 -7.60 -10.38
N VAL A 119 8.88 -7.91 -9.24
CA VAL A 119 9.85 -9.02 -9.11
C VAL A 119 9.22 -10.34 -8.65
N SER A 120 7.93 -10.37 -8.33
CA SER A 120 7.20 -11.60 -7.98
C SER A 120 6.47 -12.19 -9.18
N GLU A 121 6.46 -13.52 -9.26
CA GLU A 121 5.64 -14.24 -10.24
C GLU A 121 4.16 -14.12 -9.89
N ARG A 122 3.32 -13.87 -10.91
CA ARG A 122 1.85 -13.82 -10.78
C ARG A 122 1.22 -14.67 -11.88
N PRO A 123 0.00 -15.20 -11.70
CA PRO A 123 -0.66 -16.06 -12.69
C PRO A 123 -0.72 -15.49 -14.12
N TYR A 124 -0.68 -14.16 -14.26
CA TYR A 124 -0.76 -13.44 -15.52
C TYR A 124 0.53 -12.72 -15.94
N LYS A 125 1.63 -12.87 -15.19
CA LYS A 125 2.87 -12.11 -15.41
C LYS A 125 4.10 -12.84 -14.85
N ASN A 126 5.10 -13.06 -15.70
CA ASN A 126 6.43 -13.50 -15.26
C ASN A 126 7.10 -12.40 -14.41
N ALA A 127 7.82 -12.82 -13.37
CA ALA A 127 8.67 -11.94 -12.59
C ALA A 127 9.69 -11.21 -13.48
N TRP A 128 9.90 -9.92 -13.22
CA TRP A 128 11.00 -9.17 -13.84
C TRP A 128 12.32 -9.54 -13.18
N SER A 129 13.42 -9.43 -13.92
CA SER A 129 14.75 -9.47 -13.29
C SER A 129 14.92 -8.25 -12.39
N VAL A 130 15.74 -8.37 -11.35
CA VAL A 130 16.07 -7.24 -10.45
C VAL A 130 16.55 -6.02 -11.25
N GLN A 131 17.37 -6.24 -12.28
CA GLN A 131 17.90 -5.15 -13.11
C GLN A 131 16.83 -4.45 -13.96
N ALA A 132 15.75 -5.12 -14.34
CA ALA A 132 14.66 -4.50 -15.08
C ALA A 132 13.67 -3.75 -14.16
N ALA A 133 13.66 -4.06 -12.86
CA ALA A 133 12.78 -3.43 -11.88
C ALA A 133 13.36 -2.17 -11.23
N LEU A 134 14.67 -1.94 -11.37
CA LEU A 134 15.41 -0.75 -10.90
C LEU A 134 15.48 0.32 -11.99
#